data_AF-E9CQP8-F1
#
_entry.id   AF-E9CQP8-F1
#
_cell.length_a   1.000
_cell.length_b   1.000
_cell.length_c   1.000
_cell.angle_alpha   90.00
_cell.angle_beta   90.00
_cell.angle_gamma   90.00
#
_symmetry.space_group_name_H-M   'P 1'
#
loop_
_entity.id
_entity.type
_entity.pdbx_description
1 polymer ?
#
loop_
_entity_poly.entity_id
_entity_poly.type
_entity_poly.pdbx_seq_one_letter_code
_entity_poly.pdbx_strand_id
1 'polypeptide(L)' 'RDYVYVNDLPDAASVLEKLAEWMADYNNWHPHKGLKMRSPREYREAVLALN' A
#
# COMPACT_ATOMS: atom_id res chain seq x y z
N ARG A 1 6.20 2.89 3.18
CA ARG A 1 6.96 2.06 4.14
C ARG A 1 7.82 1.08 3.34
N ASP A 2 9.04 0.78 3.76
CA ASP A 2 9.81 -0.32 3.16
C ASP A 2 9.33 -1.62 3.79
N TYR A 3 8.50 -2.38 3.07
CA TYR A 3 7.91 -3.62 3.58
C TYR A 3 8.90 -4.78 3.61
N VAL A 4 9.90 -4.77 2.72
CA VAL A 4 10.87 -5.86 2.61
C VAL A 4 11.89 -5.73 3.73
N TYR A 5 12.41 -4.54 3.98
CA TYR A 5 13.44 -4.32 4.98
C TYR A 5 12.98 -4.59 6.42
N VAL A 6 11.69 -4.40 6.72
CA VAL A 6 11.15 -4.49 8.09
C VAL A 6 10.57 -5.86 8.45
N ASN A 7 10.63 -6.84 7.55
CA ASN A 7 10.11 -8.19 7.78
C ASN A 7 11.22 -9.23 7.59
N ASP A 8 11.19 -10.29 8.41
CA ASP A 8 12.00 -11.48 8.17
C ASP A 8 11.39 -12.29 7.02
N LEU A 9 12.11 -12.38 5.91
CA LEU A 9 11.67 -13.00 4.65
C LEU A 9 12.71 -14.02 4.18
N PRO A 10 12.80 -15.20 4.83
CA PRO A 10 13.87 -16.17 4.58
C PRO A 10 13.83 -16.82 3.19
N ASP A 11 12.67 -16.80 2.53
CA ASP A 11 12.46 -17.42 1.22
C ASP A 11 11.36 -16.74 0.40
N ALA A 12 11.19 -17.16 -0.85
CA ALA A 12 10.18 -16.60 -1.73
C ALA A 12 8.74 -16.85 -1.26
N ALA A 13 8.46 -17.98 -0.59
CA ALA A 13 7.11 -18.29 -0.12
C ALA A 13 6.68 -17.29 0.97
N SER A 14 7.58 -16.97 1.90
CA SER A 14 7.36 -15.97 2.94
C SER A 14 7.04 -14.57 2.38
N VAL A 15 7.64 -14.19 1.25
CA VAL A 15 7.32 -12.94 0.55
C VAL A 15 5.90 -13.01 -0.04
N LEU A 16 5.57 -14.09 -0.74
CA LEU A 16 4.28 -14.26 -1.39
C LEU A 16 3.11 -14.23 -0.40
N GLU A 17 3.29 -14.85 0.78
CA GLU A 17 2.29 -14.82 1.86
C GLU A 17 1.99 -13.40 2.35
N LYS A 18 2.97 -12.50 2.31
CA LYS A 18 2.85 -11.11 2.76
C LYS A 18 2.33 -10.14 1.73
N LEU A 19 2.39 -10.48 0.44
CA LEU A 19 2.00 -9.56 -0.64
C LEU A 19 0.57 -9.02 -0.51
N ALA A 20 -0.39 -9.88 -0.15
CA ALA A 20 -1.78 -9.44 0.01
C ALA A 20 -1.93 -8.39 1.11
N GLU A 21 -1.26 -8.59 2.24
CA GLU A 21 -1.22 -7.66 3.38
C GLU A 21 -0.57 -6.33 2.98
N TRP A 22 0.60 -6.37 2.34
CA TRP A 22 1.32 -5.16 1.93
C TRP A 22 0.55 -4.35 0.90
N MET A 23 -0.10 -5.01 -0.06
CA MET A 23 -0.97 -4.35 -1.03
C MET A 23 -2.18 -3.70 -0.35
N ALA A 24 -2.78 -4.36 0.64
CA ALA A 24 -3.88 -3.78 1.40
C ALA A 24 -3.41 -2.56 2.21
N ASP A 25 -2.28 -2.64 2.89
CA ASP A 25 -1.73 -1.54 3.68
C ASP A 25 -1.39 -0.32 2.80
N TYR A 26 -0.66 -0.55 1.72
CA TYR A 26 -0.29 0.49 0.76
C TYR A 26 -1.52 1.20 0.19
N ASN A 27 -2.54 0.44 -0.22
CA ASN A 27 -3.70 1.01 -0.92
C ASN A 27 -4.71 1.69 0.01
N ASN A 28 -4.78 1.32 1.29
CA ASN A 28 -5.80 1.83 2.20
C ASN A 28 -5.29 2.88 3.17
N TRP A 29 -4.05 2.77 3.66
CA TRP A 29 -3.62 3.51 4.85
C TRP A 29 -2.43 4.44 4.63
N HIS A 30 -1.49 4.10 3.75
CA HIS A 30 -0.26 4.89 3.63
C HIS A 30 -0.51 6.24 2.92
N PRO A 31 -0.21 7.39 3.54
CA PRO A 31 -0.38 8.68 2.87
C PRO A 31 0.81 8.96 1.95
N HIS A 32 0.52 9.38 0.71
CA HIS A 32 1.56 9.67 -0.28
C HIS A 32 1.61 11.15 -0.64
N LYS A 33 2.82 11.73 -0.63
CA LYS A 33 3.04 13.13 -1.03
C LYS A 33 2.50 13.43 -2.43
N GLY A 34 2.73 12.53 -3.39
CA GLY A 34 2.21 12.64 -4.76
C GLY A 34 0.68 12.55 -4.86
N LEU A 35 0.01 11.99 -3.84
CA LEU A 35 -1.44 11.86 -3.77
C LEU A 35 -2.07 12.88 -2.81
N LYS A 36 -1.42 14.03 -2.59
CA LYS A 36 -1.87 15.07 -1.66
C LYS A 36 -2.08 14.52 -0.23
N MET A 37 -1.17 13.66 0.22
CA MET A 37 -1.19 13.00 1.53
C MET A 37 -2.39 12.07 1.76
N ARG A 38 -3.03 11.57 0.69
CA ARG A 38 -4.05 10.51 0.76
C ARG A 38 -3.44 9.14 0.48
N SER A 39 -4.15 8.09 0.89
CA SER A 39 -3.91 6.75 0.37
C SER A 39 -4.37 6.64 -1.09
N PRO A 40 -3.91 5.62 -1.84
CA PRO A 40 -4.33 5.39 -3.22
C PRO A 40 -5.84 5.24 -3.40
N ARG A 41 -6.53 4.55 -2.48
CA ARG A 41 -7.98 4.40 -2.54
C ARG A 41 -8.71 5.69 -2.23
N GLU A 42 -8.33 6.40 -1.17
CA GLU A 42 -8.89 7.72 -0.85
C GLU A 42 -8.71 8.70 -2.00
N TYR A 43 -7.54 8.70 -2.64
CA TYR A 43 -7.29 9.54 -3.81
C TYR A 43 -8.20 9.15 -4.99
N ARG A 44 -8.34 7.85 -5.28
CA ARG A 44 -9.21 7.36 -6.34
C ARG A 44 -10.67 7.74 -6.10
N GLU A 45 -11.16 7.55 -4.88
CA GLU A 45 -12.53 7.92 -4.50
C GLU A 45 -12.77 9.42 -4.66
N ALA A 46 -11.81 10.25 -4.21
CA ALA A 46 -11.88 11.69 -4.39
C ALA A 46 -11.88 12.10 -5.87
N VAL A 47 -11.11 11.43 -6.73
CA VAL A 47 -11.11 11.69 -8.18
C VAL A 47 -12.44 11.25 -8.82
N LEU A 48 -12.97 10.09 -8.44
CA LEU A 48 -14.25 9.59 -8.97
C LEU A 48 -15.43 10.48 -8.56
N ALA A 49 -15.42 11.03 -7.35
CA ALA A 49 -16.47 11.92 -6.87
C ALA A 49 -16.49 13.30 -7.56
N LEU A 50 -15.44 13.64 -8.32
CA LEU A 50 -15.33 14.89 -9.08
C LEU A 50 -15.68 14.73 -10.57
N ASN A 51 -15.95 13.50 -11.02
CA ASN A 51 -16.40 13.16 -12.37
C ASN A 51 -17.90 12.92 -12.39
#